data_AF-A0A1Y0IF79-F1
#
_entry.id   AF-A0A1Y0IF79-F1
#
_cell.length_a   1.000
_cell.length_b   1.000
_cell.length_c   1.000
_cell.angle_alpha   90.00
_cell.angle_beta   90.00
_cell.angle_gamma   90.00
#
_symmetry.space_group_name_H-M   'P 1'
#
loop_
_entity.id
_entity.type
_entity.pdbx_description
1 polymer ?
#
loop_
_entity_poly.entity_id
_entity_poly.type
_entity_poly.pdbx_seq_one_letter_code
_entity_poly.pdbx_strand_id
1 'polypeptide(L)'
;MATQSSIDLSQLMYVAYYGRPGDPAGINFWAEQFDASEDLTAALSAFGTSQEFTDNFGTLTATELVNGLYVQLFNRDSEPAGRDFWVGEYESGQSTLASIALNIAQGARGTDESTITNKITVANTFTTRVEQTQYDYSADDIATIREILAAVDEFEGSVSAAIDDFGVFFPDAGTTINVNGSGAFDAAADDYLFLLAEGEYNYTISGFSSGDQLNFAHDSMPTIINPSLSDGEIDLIIGSDAGLVEIKLTGVPAEADQMIFSYESFNAAFGDGSLM
;
A
#
# COMPACT_ATOMS: atom_id res chain seq x y z
N MET A 1 11.96 -16.04 0.41
CA MET A 1 11.46 -14.67 0.59
C MET A 1 12.30 -13.79 -0.29
N ALA A 2 11.66 -12.97 -1.12
CA ALA A 2 12.35 -12.06 -2.01
C ALA A 2 13.12 -10.99 -1.22
N THR A 3 14.15 -10.42 -1.85
CA THR A 3 14.90 -9.28 -1.30
C THR A 3 14.05 -8.01 -1.35
N GLN A 4 14.29 -7.10 -0.39
CA GLN A 4 13.61 -5.80 -0.40
C GLN A 4 13.82 -5.04 -1.72
N SER A 5 15.02 -5.10 -2.29
CA SER A 5 15.31 -4.46 -3.58
C SER A 5 14.42 -4.99 -4.71
N SER A 6 14.10 -6.28 -4.72
CA SER A 6 13.23 -6.88 -5.73
C SER A 6 11.75 -6.61 -5.46
N ILE A 7 11.35 -6.48 -4.19
CA ILE A 7 10.01 -6.00 -3.80
C ILE A 7 9.82 -4.56 -4.28
N ASP A 8 10.78 -3.68 -4.01
CA ASP A 8 10.76 -2.27 -4.43
C ASP A 8 10.72 -2.16 -5.96
N LEU A 9 11.50 -2.99 -6.67
CA LEU A 9 11.48 -3.04 -8.14
C LEU A 9 10.11 -3.51 -8.65
N SER A 10 9.52 -4.51 -8.01
CA SER A 10 8.19 -5.01 -8.37
C SER A 10 7.14 -3.91 -8.25
N GLN A 11 7.09 -3.20 -7.12
CA GLN A 11 6.15 -2.10 -6.93
C GLN A 11 6.41 -0.98 -7.96
N LEU A 12 7.67 -0.59 -8.16
CA LEU A 12 8.03 0.40 -9.17
C LEU A 12 7.50 -0.01 -10.55
N MET A 13 7.61 -1.27 -10.94
CA MET A 13 7.13 -1.74 -12.24
C MET A 13 5.60 -1.72 -12.35
N TYR A 14 4.86 -2.06 -11.29
CA TYR A 14 3.40 -1.91 -11.27
C TYR A 14 2.99 -0.44 -11.44
N VAL A 15 3.64 0.49 -10.73
CA VAL A 15 3.40 1.93 -10.87
C VAL A 15 3.79 2.43 -12.25
N ALA A 16 4.99 2.09 -12.73
CA ALA A 16 5.57 2.59 -13.97
C ALA A 16 4.91 2.05 -15.24
N TYR A 17 4.42 0.81 -15.18
CA TYR A 17 3.92 0.09 -16.36
C TYR A 17 2.40 -0.11 -16.34
N TYR A 18 1.80 -0.39 -15.19
CA TYR A 18 0.35 -0.61 -15.05
C TYR A 18 -0.42 0.54 -14.41
N GLY A 19 0.27 1.50 -13.79
CA GLY A 19 -0.31 2.75 -13.30
C GLY A 19 -1.08 2.56 -12.00
N ARG A 20 -0.83 1.43 -11.34
CA ARG A 20 -1.57 0.96 -10.17
C ARG A 20 -0.62 0.30 -9.19
N PRO A 21 -1.02 0.16 -7.92
CA PRO A 21 -0.35 -0.72 -6.97
C PRO A 21 -0.45 -2.18 -7.44
N GLY A 22 0.59 -2.98 -7.18
CA GLY A 22 0.51 -4.43 -7.30
C GLY A 22 -0.28 -5.03 -6.14
N ASP A 23 -0.93 -6.16 -6.36
CA ASP A 23 -1.48 -6.94 -5.25
C ASP A 23 -0.33 -7.64 -4.47
N PRO A 24 -0.51 -7.97 -3.18
CA PRO A 24 0.55 -8.57 -2.36
C PRO A 24 1.15 -9.85 -2.96
N ALA A 25 0.32 -10.70 -3.55
CA ALA A 25 0.77 -11.95 -4.14
C ALA A 25 1.58 -11.71 -5.42
N GLY A 26 1.12 -10.80 -6.28
CA GLY A 26 1.79 -10.37 -7.50
C GLY A 26 3.13 -9.69 -7.23
N ILE A 27 3.19 -8.80 -6.23
CA ILE A 27 4.44 -8.15 -5.81
C ILE A 27 5.48 -9.19 -5.41
N ASN A 28 5.12 -10.12 -4.52
CA ASN A 28 5.99 -11.18 -4.07
C ASN A 28 6.42 -12.11 -5.21
N PHE A 29 5.49 -12.52 -6.07
CA PHE A 29 5.79 -13.39 -7.21
C PHE A 29 6.86 -12.77 -8.12
N TRP A 30 6.67 -11.52 -8.54
CA TRP A 30 7.62 -10.85 -9.43
C TRP A 30 8.94 -10.52 -8.74
N ALA A 31 8.92 -10.18 -7.46
CA ALA A 31 10.13 -9.99 -6.68
C ALA A 31 10.99 -11.26 -6.64
N GLU A 32 10.37 -12.43 -6.45
CA GLU A 32 11.07 -13.72 -6.55
C GLU A 32 11.59 -14.01 -7.95
N GLN A 33 10.86 -13.65 -9.01
CA GLN A 33 11.35 -13.79 -10.38
C GLN A 33 12.56 -12.88 -10.66
N PHE A 34 12.57 -11.66 -10.12
CA PHE A 34 13.69 -10.72 -10.30
C PHE A 34 14.94 -11.18 -9.56
N ASP A 35 14.79 -11.68 -8.32
CA ASP A 35 15.92 -12.26 -7.57
C ASP A 35 16.51 -13.49 -8.24
N ALA A 36 15.67 -14.34 -8.83
CA ALA A 36 16.09 -15.57 -9.48
C ALA A 36 16.67 -15.36 -10.89
N SER A 37 16.51 -14.17 -11.48
CA SER A 37 16.87 -13.94 -12.87
C SER A 37 18.36 -13.65 -13.05
N GLU A 38 18.99 -14.35 -13.99
CA GLU A 38 20.32 -14.00 -14.51
C GLU A 38 20.26 -12.91 -15.59
N ASP A 39 19.06 -12.64 -16.13
CA ASP A 39 18.78 -11.61 -17.13
C ASP A 39 17.55 -10.80 -16.73
N LEU A 40 17.78 -9.69 -16.04
CA LEU A 40 16.69 -8.81 -15.58
C LEU A 40 15.85 -8.28 -16.75
N THR A 41 16.43 -8.08 -17.93
CA THR A 41 15.69 -7.58 -19.11
C THR A 41 14.64 -8.59 -19.56
N ALA A 42 14.99 -9.88 -19.56
CA ALA A 42 14.06 -10.95 -19.88
C ALA A 42 12.93 -11.03 -18.84
N ALA A 43 13.25 -10.88 -17.55
CA ALA A 43 12.24 -10.90 -16.48
C ALA A 43 11.30 -9.68 -16.57
N LEU A 44 11.81 -8.48 -16.85
CA LEU A 44 11.00 -7.28 -17.09
C LEU A 44 10.13 -7.41 -18.35
N SER A 45 10.65 -8.06 -19.40
CA SER A 45 9.88 -8.37 -20.60
C SER A 45 8.70 -9.30 -20.29
N ALA A 46 8.93 -10.33 -19.46
CA ALA A 46 7.87 -11.22 -19.00
C ALA A 46 6.83 -10.46 -18.16
N PHE A 47 7.26 -9.55 -17.29
CA PHE A 47 6.37 -8.68 -16.51
C PHE A 47 5.45 -7.84 -17.41
N GLY A 48 6.01 -7.24 -18.46
CA GLY A 48 5.26 -6.38 -19.37
C GLY A 48 4.37 -7.12 -20.37
N THR A 49 4.60 -8.42 -20.58
CA THR A 49 3.85 -9.23 -21.54
C THR A 49 2.62 -9.87 -20.88
N SER A 50 1.64 -9.04 -20.52
CA SER A 50 0.37 -9.50 -19.94
C SER A 50 -0.83 -9.26 -20.88
N GLN A 51 -1.91 -10.01 -20.64
CA GLN A 51 -3.19 -9.75 -21.30
C GLN A 51 -3.69 -8.34 -20.96
N GLU A 52 -3.51 -7.90 -19.70
CA GLU A 52 -3.83 -6.54 -19.25
C GLU A 52 -3.11 -5.48 -20.08
N PHE A 53 -1.82 -5.68 -20.40
CA PHE A 53 -1.07 -4.76 -21.24
C PHE A 53 -1.64 -4.71 -22.67
N THR A 54 -1.95 -5.87 -23.25
CA THR A 54 -2.49 -5.95 -24.60
C THR A 54 -3.85 -5.26 -24.72
N ASP A 55 -4.72 -5.45 -23.73
CA ASP A 55 -6.07 -4.89 -23.72
C ASP A 55 -6.06 -3.36 -23.54
N ASN A 56 -5.12 -2.83 -22.76
CA ASN A 56 -5.04 -1.38 -22.46
C ASN A 56 -4.17 -0.61 -23.47
N PHE A 57 -3.14 -1.23 -24.03
CA PHE A 57 -2.08 -0.52 -24.76
C PHE A 57 -1.77 -1.10 -26.14
N GLY A 58 -2.31 -2.27 -26.52
CA GLY A 58 -1.95 -2.98 -27.75
C GLY A 58 -2.30 -2.26 -29.06
N THR A 59 -3.15 -1.24 -29.03
CA THR A 59 -3.53 -0.44 -30.21
C THR A 59 -2.77 0.88 -30.34
N LEU A 60 -1.98 1.25 -29.33
CA LEU A 60 -1.26 2.52 -29.30
C LEU A 60 0.00 2.48 -30.18
N THR A 61 0.36 3.62 -30.74
CA THR A 61 1.63 3.81 -31.44
C THR A 61 2.80 3.81 -30.46
N ALA A 62 4.02 3.53 -30.94
CA ALA A 62 5.23 3.61 -30.12
C ALA A 62 5.37 4.98 -29.42
N THR A 63 5.02 6.06 -30.11
CA THR A 63 5.03 7.42 -29.55
C THR A 63 4.04 7.59 -28.41
N GLU A 64 2.81 7.08 -28.55
CA GLU A 64 1.78 7.12 -27.51
C GLU A 64 2.15 6.24 -26.32
N LEU A 65 2.70 5.04 -26.56
CA LEU A 65 3.19 4.14 -25.53
C LEU A 65 4.28 4.80 -24.68
N VAL A 66 5.32 5.33 -25.32
CA VAL A 66 6.43 6.00 -24.62
C VAL A 66 5.93 7.23 -23.86
N ASN A 67 5.08 8.06 -24.46
CA ASN A 67 4.54 9.22 -23.75
C ASN A 67 3.66 8.82 -22.56
N GLY A 68 2.90 7.73 -22.68
CA GLY A 68 2.10 7.15 -21.61
C GLY A 68 2.94 6.82 -20.38
N LEU A 69 4.15 6.28 -20.55
CA LEU A 69 5.07 6.00 -19.44
C LEU A 69 5.41 7.28 -18.64
N TYR A 70 5.67 8.40 -19.33
CA TYR A 70 5.98 9.67 -18.67
C TYR A 70 4.76 10.24 -17.94
N VAL A 71 3.57 10.16 -18.54
CA VAL A 71 2.33 10.60 -17.90
C VAL A 71 2.08 9.78 -16.63
N GLN A 72 2.28 8.48 -16.70
CA GLN A 72 2.04 7.58 -15.58
C GLN A 72 3.04 7.77 -14.43
N LEU A 73 4.33 7.93 -14.78
CA LEU A 73 5.41 8.11 -13.82
C LEU A 73 5.41 9.51 -13.19
N PHE A 74 5.16 10.55 -13.99
CA PHE A 74 5.48 11.95 -13.63
C PHE A 74 4.32 12.94 -13.83
N ASN A 75 3.13 12.48 -14.24
CA ASN A 75 1.96 13.32 -14.55
C ASN A 75 2.21 14.42 -15.60
N ARG A 76 3.14 14.16 -16.53
CA ARG A 76 3.47 15.11 -17.60
C ARG A 76 3.84 14.40 -18.89
N ASP A 77 3.71 15.13 -19.99
CA ASP A 77 4.20 14.65 -21.28
C ASP A 77 5.73 14.56 -21.30
N SER A 78 6.19 13.61 -22.11
CA SER A 78 7.60 13.44 -22.44
C SER A 78 8.15 14.60 -23.27
N GLU A 79 9.40 14.98 -23.04
CA GLU A 79 10.09 15.90 -23.93
C GLU A 79 10.29 15.26 -25.31
N PRO A 80 10.09 15.98 -26.42
CA PRO A 80 10.18 15.38 -27.77
C PRO A 80 11.49 14.61 -28.02
N ALA A 81 12.64 15.17 -27.60
CA ALA A 81 13.92 14.52 -27.82
C ALA A 81 14.09 13.21 -27.02
N GLY A 82 13.62 13.18 -25.77
CA GLY A 82 13.66 11.98 -24.93
C GLY A 82 12.69 10.92 -25.44
N ARG A 83 11.48 11.34 -25.82
CA ARG A 83 10.48 10.47 -26.43
C ARG A 83 11.00 9.83 -27.71
N ASP A 84 11.54 10.62 -28.63
CA ASP A 84 11.99 10.14 -29.93
C ASP A 84 13.18 9.17 -29.77
N PHE A 85 14.04 9.37 -28.77
CA PHE A 85 15.09 8.42 -28.41
C PHE A 85 14.50 7.07 -27.96
N TRP A 86 13.58 7.07 -27.00
CA TRP A 86 12.96 5.84 -26.51
C TRP A 86 12.09 5.12 -27.55
N VAL A 87 11.42 5.89 -28.42
CA VAL A 87 10.68 5.33 -29.57
C VAL A 87 11.64 4.57 -30.49
N GLY A 88 12.81 5.15 -30.82
CA GLY A 88 13.82 4.46 -31.62
C GLY A 88 14.34 3.17 -30.98
N GLU A 89 14.59 3.18 -29.67
CA GLU A 89 15.01 2.00 -28.91
C GLU A 89 13.93 0.91 -28.89
N TYR A 90 12.66 1.29 -28.74
CA TYR A 90 11.52 0.36 -28.77
C TYR A 90 11.31 -0.24 -30.16
N GLU A 91 11.24 0.59 -31.21
CA GLU A 91 10.98 0.14 -32.58
C GLU A 91 12.12 -0.71 -33.16
N SER A 92 13.36 -0.46 -32.73
CA SER A 92 14.51 -1.29 -33.10
C SER A 92 14.59 -2.61 -32.33
N GLY A 93 13.77 -2.80 -31.30
CA GLY A 93 13.79 -3.98 -30.43
C GLY A 93 15.00 -4.05 -29.49
N GLN A 94 15.76 -2.96 -29.36
CA GLN A 94 16.89 -2.87 -28.42
C GLN A 94 16.40 -2.77 -26.97
N SER A 95 15.24 -2.18 -26.75
CA SER A 95 14.60 -2.07 -25.44
C SER A 95 13.15 -2.54 -25.49
N THR A 96 12.68 -3.16 -24.41
CA THR A 96 11.24 -3.43 -24.22
C THR A 96 10.59 -2.22 -23.58
N LEU A 97 9.26 -2.11 -23.67
CA LEU A 97 8.57 -1.00 -23.03
C LEU A 97 8.75 -1.03 -21.50
N ALA A 98 8.85 -2.21 -20.89
CA ALA A 98 9.13 -2.38 -19.46
C ALA A 98 10.55 -1.92 -19.10
N SER A 99 11.57 -2.26 -19.90
CA SER A 99 12.93 -1.77 -19.65
C SER A 99 13.03 -0.26 -19.84
N ILE A 100 12.29 0.32 -20.81
CA ILE A 100 12.19 1.77 -20.99
C ILE A 100 11.58 2.43 -19.75
N ALA A 101 10.45 1.91 -19.25
CA ALA A 101 9.80 2.43 -18.05
C ALA A 101 10.75 2.46 -16.84
N LEU A 102 11.50 1.39 -16.62
CA LEU A 102 12.51 1.31 -15.56
C LEU A 102 13.61 2.37 -15.75
N ASN A 103 14.16 2.51 -16.96
CA ASN A 103 15.21 3.48 -17.23
C ASN A 103 14.73 4.93 -17.05
N ILE A 104 13.50 5.24 -17.47
CA ILE A 104 12.88 6.56 -17.25
C ILE A 104 12.76 6.83 -15.75
N ALA A 105 12.22 5.88 -14.98
CA ALA A 105 12.06 6.02 -13.53
C ALA A 105 13.41 6.20 -12.81
N GLN A 106 14.43 5.40 -13.13
CA GLN A 106 15.77 5.52 -12.53
C GLN A 106 16.50 6.81 -12.94
N GLY A 107 16.14 7.38 -14.09
CA GLY A 107 16.64 8.64 -14.61
C GLY A 107 15.95 9.88 -14.02
N ALA A 108 14.87 9.71 -13.23
CA ALA A 108 14.09 10.79 -12.67
C ALA A 108 14.94 11.72 -11.77
N ARG A 109 14.69 13.03 -11.85
CA ARG A 109 15.37 14.06 -11.05
C ARG A 109 14.41 15.19 -10.71
N GLY A 110 14.66 15.89 -9.61
CA GLY A 110 13.88 17.07 -9.24
C GLY A 110 12.41 16.71 -8.99
N THR A 111 11.48 17.41 -9.64
CA THR A 111 10.04 17.14 -9.47
C THR A 111 9.65 15.74 -9.90
N ASP A 112 10.27 15.19 -10.96
CA ASP A 112 9.96 13.84 -11.43
C ASP A 112 10.32 12.78 -10.39
N GLU A 113 11.47 12.98 -9.71
CA GLU A 113 11.94 12.10 -8.63
C GLU A 113 10.99 12.17 -7.44
N SER A 114 10.59 13.37 -7.02
CA SER A 114 9.59 13.55 -5.97
C SER A 114 8.25 12.90 -6.32
N THR A 115 7.74 13.10 -7.53
CA THR A 115 6.46 12.52 -7.97
C THR A 115 6.49 10.99 -7.98
N ILE A 116 7.52 10.36 -8.55
CA ILE A 116 7.57 8.89 -8.57
C ILE A 116 7.79 8.31 -7.18
N THR A 117 8.60 8.94 -6.32
CA THR A 117 8.75 8.53 -4.92
C THR A 117 7.41 8.58 -4.20
N ASN A 118 6.66 9.68 -4.33
CA ASN A 118 5.34 9.83 -3.73
C ASN A 118 4.34 8.78 -4.23
N LYS A 119 4.30 8.52 -5.54
CA LYS A 119 3.47 7.46 -6.12
C LYS A 119 3.83 6.08 -5.58
N ILE A 120 5.12 5.76 -5.45
CA ILE A 120 5.57 4.49 -4.87
C ILE A 120 5.16 4.39 -3.40
N THR A 121 5.28 5.47 -2.62
CA THR A 121 4.81 5.51 -1.23
C THR A 121 3.32 5.18 -1.15
N VAL A 122 2.47 5.89 -1.90
CA VAL A 122 1.02 5.65 -1.94
C VAL A 122 0.73 4.21 -2.37
N ALA A 123 1.42 3.71 -3.39
CA ALA A 123 1.18 2.39 -3.92
C ALA A 123 1.60 1.29 -2.92
N ASN A 124 2.73 1.43 -2.23
CA ASN A 124 3.12 0.52 -1.15
C ASN A 124 2.10 0.53 -0.01
N THR A 125 1.64 1.72 0.41
CA THR A 125 0.60 1.84 1.45
C THR A 125 -0.67 1.11 1.05
N PHE A 126 -1.09 1.21 -0.21
CA PHE A 126 -2.26 0.47 -0.71
C PHE A 126 -2.02 -1.05 -0.65
N THR A 127 -0.92 -1.53 -1.23
CA THR A 127 -0.56 -2.96 -1.24
C THR A 127 -0.56 -3.54 0.18
N THR A 128 0.07 -2.83 1.13
CA THR A 128 0.11 -3.23 2.54
C THR A 128 -1.28 -3.27 3.16
N ARG A 129 -2.15 -2.29 2.87
CA ARG A 129 -3.53 -2.28 3.37
C ARG A 129 -4.36 -3.42 2.79
N VAL A 130 -4.18 -3.76 1.51
CA VAL A 130 -4.80 -4.93 0.87
C VAL A 130 -4.40 -6.22 1.59
N GLU A 131 -3.11 -6.40 1.88
CA GLU A 131 -2.63 -7.58 2.61
C GLU A 131 -3.20 -7.66 4.03
N GLN A 132 -3.16 -6.55 4.76
CA GLN A 132 -3.55 -6.51 6.17
C GLN A 132 -5.05 -6.69 6.35
N THR A 133 -5.86 -6.04 5.51
CA THR A 133 -7.33 -6.15 5.56
C THR A 133 -7.87 -7.39 4.85
N GLN A 134 -7.00 -8.18 4.20
CA GLN A 134 -7.40 -9.28 3.33
C GLN A 134 -8.43 -8.84 2.26
N TYR A 135 -8.32 -7.58 1.83
CA TYR A 135 -9.21 -7.02 0.81
C TYR A 135 -9.03 -7.73 -0.53
N ASP A 136 -10.13 -8.04 -1.19
CA ASP A 136 -10.12 -8.66 -2.52
C ASP A 136 -9.84 -7.60 -3.60
N TYR A 137 -8.57 -7.22 -3.73
CA TYR A 137 -8.13 -6.27 -4.77
C TYR A 137 -8.24 -6.90 -6.16
N SER A 138 -9.25 -6.47 -6.92
CA SER A 138 -9.71 -7.13 -8.14
C SER A 138 -9.72 -6.20 -9.36
N ALA A 139 -10.18 -6.70 -10.50
CA ALA A 139 -10.26 -5.93 -11.74
C ALA A 139 -11.21 -4.71 -11.65
N ASP A 140 -12.22 -4.77 -10.79
CA ASP A 140 -13.22 -3.71 -10.62
C ASP A 140 -12.62 -2.46 -9.95
N ASP A 141 -11.55 -2.64 -9.16
CA ASP A 141 -10.89 -1.57 -8.39
C ASP A 141 -9.86 -0.79 -9.21
N ILE A 142 -9.40 -1.39 -10.32
CA ILE A 142 -8.25 -0.93 -11.09
C ILE A 142 -8.46 0.48 -11.65
N ALA A 143 -9.66 0.80 -12.11
CA ALA A 143 -9.97 2.12 -12.64
C ALA A 143 -9.82 3.20 -11.55
N THR A 144 -10.42 2.96 -10.39
CA THR A 144 -10.43 3.90 -9.26
C THR A 144 -9.02 4.11 -8.70
N ILE A 145 -8.24 3.04 -8.49
CA ILE A 145 -6.90 3.18 -7.91
C ILE A 145 -5.91 3.84 -8.88
N ARG A 146 -6.11 3.66 -10.20
CA ARG A 146 -5.36 4.40 -11.22
C ARG A 146 -5.65 5.90 -11.17
N GLU A 147 -6.92 6.29 -10.98
CA GLU A 147 -7.30 7.70 -10.85
C GLU A 147 -6.67 8.34 -9.60
N ILE A 148 -6.70 7.65 -8.46
CA ILE A 148 -6.06 8.11 -7.22
C ILE A 148 -4.54 8.26 -7.43
N LEU A 149 -3.88 7.24 -7.99
CA LEU A 149 -2.44 7.30 -8.21
C LEU A 149 -2.04 8.36 -9.24
N ALA A 150 -2.88 8.64 -10.24
CA ALA A 150 -2.67 9.70 -11.22
C ALA A 150 -2.76 11.11 -10.61
N ALA A 151 -3.46 11.28 -9.50
CA ALA A 151 -3.55 12.56 -8.78
C ALA A 151 -2.33 12.86 -7.89
N VAL A 152 -1.49 11.86 -7.59
CA VAL A 152 -0.29 12.02 -6.76
C VAL A 152 0.80 12.76 -7.52
N ASP A 153 1.23 13.90 -6.98
CA ASP A 153 2.22 14.82 -7.55
C ASP A 153 3.47 14.96 -6.65
N GLU A 154 4.31 15.97 -6.89
CA GLU A 154 5.56 16.18 -6.16
C GLU A 154 5.39 16.64 -4.70
N PHE A 155 4.18 17.02 -4.29
CA PHE A 155 3.91 17.59 -2.96
C PHE A 155 3.42 16.52 -1.97
N GLU A 156 3.89 16.58 -0.72
CA GLU A 156 3.43 15.66 0.35
C GLU A 156 1.90 15.70 0.56
N GLY A 157 1.26 16.83 0.29
CA GLY A 157 -0.20 16.96 0.41
C GLY A 157 -0.98 16.04 -0.53
N SER A 158 -0.45 15.70 -1.71
CA SER A 158 -1.12 14.77 -2.64
C SER A 158 -0.98 13.32 -2.17
N VAL A 159 0.09 12.98 -1.45
CA VAL A 159 0.23 11.67 -0.78
C VAL A 159 -0.84 11.51 0.29
N SER A 160 -1.02 12.50 1.17
CA SER A 160 -2.05 12.46 2.20
C SER A 160 -3.46 12.34 1.60
N ALA A 161 -3.77 13.16 0.59
CA ALA A 161 -5.07 13.11 -0.08
C ALA A 161 -5.34 11.74 -0.73
N ALA A 162 -4.34 11.15 -1.39
CA ALA A 162 -4.48 9.83 -2.00
C ALA A 162 -4.71 8.71 -0.97
N ILE A 163 -4.05 8.80 0.20
CA ILE A 163 -4.26 7.83 1.29
C ILE A 163 -5.65 8.00 1.90
N ASP A 164 -6.16 9.22 2.04
CA ASP A 164 -7.53 9.47 2.50
C ASP A 164 -8.56 8.89 1.52
N ASP A 165 -8.31 9.01 0.21
CA ASP A 165 -9.17 8.47 -0.83
C ASP A 165 -9.23 6.92 -0.84
N PHE A 166 -8.34 6.22 -0.11
CA PHE A 166 -8.41 4.76 0.02
C PHE A 166 -9.67 4.27 0.75
N GLY A 167 -10.38 5.15 1.48
CA GLY A 167 -11.65 4.80 2.12
C GLY A 167 -12.70 4.22 1.18
N VAL A 168 -12.60 4.46 -0.14
CA VAL A 168 -13.52 3.85 -1.13
C VAL A 168 -13.32 2.34 -1.30
N PHE A 169 -12.12 1.82 -1.04
CA PHE A 169 -11.81 0.38 -1.09
C PHE A 169 -11.93 -0.26 0.28
N PHE A 170 -11.59 0.49 1.33
CA PHE A 170 -11.62 0.03 2.70
C PHE A 170 -12.67 0.85 3.48
N PRO A 171 -13.97 0.71 3.15
CA PRO A 171 -15.03 1.53 3.75
C PRO A 171 -15.17 1.31 5.26
N ASP A 172 -14.73 0.14 5.76
CA ASP A 172 -14.74 -0.21 7.17
C ASP A 172 -13.41 0.12 7.88
N ALA A 173 -12.51 0.87 7.25
CA ALA A 173 -11.15 1.09 7.76
C ALA A 173 -10.83 2.56 8.11
N GLY A 174 -11.80 3.46 8.05
CA GLY A 174 -11.65 4.78 8.66
C GLY A 174 -10.46 5.67 8.22
N THR A 175 -10.29 6.79 8.92
CA THR A 175 -9.14 7.69 8.81
C THR A 175 -7.87 7.01 9.38
N THR A 176 -6.75 7.08 8.66
CA THR A 176 -5.51 6.41 9.11
C THR A 176 -4.79 7.20 10.20
N ILE A 177 -4.42 6.53 11.30
CA ILE A 177 -3.60 7.06 12.40
C ILE A 177 -2.31 6.24 12.51
N ASN A 178 -1.18 6.86 12.23
CA ASN A 178 0.13 6.25 12.44
C ASN A 178 0.57 6.39 13.90
N VAL A 179 0.82 5.27 14.58
CA VAL A 179 1.26 5.21 15.97
C VAL A 179 2.67 4.65 16.03
N ASN A 180 3.63 5.46 16.48
CA ASN A 180 5.05 5.12 16.55
C ASN A 180 5.70 5.50 17.90
N GLY A 181 4.88 5.72 18.92
CA GLY A 181 5.34 6.15 20.24
C GLY A 181 4.18 6.29 21.22
N SER A 182 4.50 6.58 22.49
CA SER A 182 3.49 6.65 23.53
C SER A 182 2.55 7.83 23.34
N GLY A 183 1.27 7.65 23.62
CA GLY A 183 0.27 8.69 23.38
C GLY A 183 -1.16 8.26 23.67
N ALA A 184 -2.10 9.09 23.25
CA ALA A 184 -3.52 8.78 23.33
C ALA A 184 -4.30 9.41 22.18
N PHE A 185 -5.41 8.77 21.79
CA PHE A 185 -6.32 9.23 20.75
C PHE A 185 -7.78 8.95 21.13
N ASP A 186 -8.69 9.84 20.72
CA ASP A 186 -10.14 9.67 20.90
C ASP A 186 -10.78 9.33 19.55
N ALA A 187 -11.16 8.07 19.38
CA ALA A 187 -11.76 7.52 18.17
C ALA A 187 -13.28 7.76 18.09
N ALA A 188 -13.89 8.47 19.05
CA ALA A 188 -15.35 8.62 19.08
C ALA A 188 -15.96 9.46 17.92
N ALA A 189 -15.13 10.13 17.11
CA ALA A 189 -15.58 11.08 16.11
C ALA A 189 -15.87 10.48 14.73
N ASP A 190 -15.16 9.40 14.36
CA ASP A 190 -15.18 8.76 13.05
C ASP A 190 -14.64 7.34 13.19
N ASP A 191 -14.61 6.58 12.10
CA ASP A 191 -13.88 5.31 12.05
C ASP A 191 -12.39 5.58 11.80
N TYR A 192 -11.49 4.78 12.38
CA TYR A 192 -10.05 4.94 12.26
C TYR A 192 -9.30 3.61 12.04
N LEU A 193 -8.28 3.63 11.18
CA LEU A 193 -7.26 2.57 11.09
C LEU A 193 -6.00 3.01 11.82
N PHE A 194 -5.70 2.35 12.93
CA PHE A 194 -4.47 2.56 13.68
C PHE A 194 -3.37 1.64 13.15
N LEU A 195 -2.35 2.22 12.51
CA LEU A 195 -1.14 1.54 12.10
C LEU A 195 -0.11 1.61 13.23
N LEU A 196 0.08 0.50 13.93
CA LEU A 196 0.87 0.39 15.15
C LEU A 196 2.27 -0.15 14.82
N ALA A 197 3.27 0.72 14.77
CA ALA A 197 4.65 0.35 14.44
C ALA A 197 5.30 -0.49 15.55
N GLU A 198 6.30 -1.31 15.22
CA GLU A 198 7.12 -1.97 16.23
C GLU A 198 7.87 -0.96 17.12
N GLY A 199 8.10 -1.31 18.38
CA GLY A 199 8.86 -0.48 19.32
C GLY A 199 8.56 -0.79 20.79
N GLU A 200 8.89 0.15 21.66
CA GLU A 200 8.61 0.09 23.09
C GLU A 200 7.78 1.31 23.52
N TYR A 201 6.47 1.15 23.63
CA TYR A 201 5.56 2.25 23.99
C TYR A 201 4.18 1.79 24.45
N ASN A 202 3.49 2.71 25.14
CA ASN A 202 2.11 2.53 25.59
C ASN A 202 1.20 3.56 24.92
N TYR A 203 0.12 3.11 24.29
CA TYR A 203 -0.84 3.98 23.62
C TYR A 203 -2.25 3.73 24.13
N THR A 204 -3.05 4.79 24.31
CA THR A 204 -4.44 4.68 24.79
C THR A 204 -5.43 5.14 23.73
N ILE A 205 -6.45 4.34 23.45
CA ILE A 205 -7.52 4.70 22.52
C ILE A 205 -8.83 4.74 23.30
N SER A 206 -9.47 5.90 23.36
CA SER A 206 -10.85 6.02 23.84
C SER A 206 -11.83 5.98 22.69
N GLY A 207 -13.06 5.54 22.93
CA GLY A 207 -14.12 5.63 21.94
C GLY A 207 -14.02 4.65 20.77
N PHE A 208 -13.14 3.64 20.87
CA PHE A 208 -13.01 2.58 19.86
C PHE A 208 -14.34 1.84 19.69
N SER A 209 -14.81 1.74 18.46
CA SER A 209 -16.15 1.28 18.12
C SER A 209 -16.15 0.46 16.84
N SER A 210 -17.33 0.17 16.30
CA SER A 210 -17.43 -0.66 15.10
C SER A 210 -17.07 0.16 13.86
N GLY A 211 -16.12 -0.34 13.07
CA GLY A 211 -15.49 0.39 11.97
C GLY A 211 -14.06 0.85 12.29
N ASP A 212 -13.68 0.88 13.57
CA ASP A 212 -12.28 1.08 13.94
C ASP A 212 -11.47 -0.22 13.76
N GLN A 213 -10.20 -0.04 13.39
CA GLN A 213 -9.26 -1.12 13.11
C GLN A 213 -7.92 -0.88 13.80
N LEU A 214 -7.40 -1.91 14.47
CA LEU A 214 -6.04 -1.96 15.01
C LEU A 214 -5.19 -2.88 14.15
N ASN A 215 -4.02 -2.40 13.74
CA ASN A 215 -3.14 -3.13 12.86
C ASN A 215 -1.71 -3.06 13.37
N PHE A 216 -1.21 -4.19 13.85
CA PHE A 216 0.12 -4.29 14.41
C PHE A 216 1.13 -4.64 13.30
N ALA A 217 2.23 -3.89 13.23
CA ALA A 217 3.31 -4.12 12.26
C ALA A 217 4.17 -5.35 12.63
N HIS A 218 3.56 -6.52 12.83
CA HIS A 218 4.21 -7.75 13.27
C HIS A 218 3.46 -9.00 12.81
N ASP A 219 4.17 -10.08 12.45
CA ASP A 219 3.60 -11.34 11.91
C ASP A 219 2.80 -12.18 12.93
N SER A 220 2.58 -11.68 14.14
CA SER A 220 1.88 -12.39 15.21
C SER A 220 0.78 -11.53 15.79
N MET A 221 -0.32 -12.17 16.19
CA MET A 221 -1.43 -11.47 16.83
C MET A 221 -1.03 -10.98 18.22
N PRO A 222 -1.51 -9.80 18.65
CA PRO A 222 -1.33 -9.35 20.03
C PRO A 222 -2.06 -10.29 21.00
N THR A 223 -1.56 -10.34 22.22
CA THR A 223 -2.27 -10.96 23.34
C THR A 223 -3.33 -10.00 23.84
N ILE A 224 -4.59 -10.44 23.84
CA ILE A 224 -5.71 -9.70 24.40
C ILE A 224 -5.83 -10.03 25.89
N ILE A 225 -5.85 -9.00 26.72
CA ILE A 225 -5.93 -9.10 28.17
C ILE A 225 -7.13 -8.28 28.64
N ASN A 226 -8.13 -9.00 29.14
CA ASN A 226 -9.33 -8.44 29.75
C ASN A 226 -9.50 -9.04 31.17
N PRO A 227 -8.89 -8.42 32.19
CA PRO A 227 -8.91 -8.96 33.55
C PRO A 227 -10.22 -8.66 34.29
N SER A 228 -11.02 -7.70 33.82
CA SER A 228 -12.21 -7.20 34.50
C SER A 228 -13.30 -6.87 33.49
N LEU A 229 -14.43 -7.56 33.59
CA LEU A 229 -15.52 -7.49 32.62
C LEU A 229 -16.50 -6.32 32.87
N SER A 230 -16.00 -5.26 33.49
CA SER A 230 -16.86 -4.15 33.95
C SER A 230 -16.15 -2.81 34.10
N ASP A 231 -14.87 -2.72 33.78
CA ASP A 231 -14.12 -1.46 33.82
C ASP A 231 -14.08 -0.76 32.45
N GLY A 232 -14.53 -1.43 31.39
CA GLY A 232 -14.49 -0.91 30.03
C GLY A 232 -13.07 -0.74 29.51
N GLU A 233 -12.11 -1.53 30.01
CA GLU A 233 -10.72 -1.53 29.57
C GLU A 233 -10.32 -2.87 28.93
N ILE A 234 -9.70 -2.79 27.75
CA ILE A 234 -9.10 -3.95 27.08
C ILE A 234 -7.65 -3.61 26.75
N ASP A 235 -6.71 -4.43 27.19
CA ASP A 235 -5.30 -4.27 26.86
C ASP A 235 -4.90 -5.26 25.75
N LEU A 236 -4.21 -4.76 24.73
CA LEU A 236 -3.60 -5.56 23.67
C LEU A 236 -2.09 -5.40 23.75
N ILE A 237 -1.38 -6.51 23.89
CA ILE A 237 0.07 -6.51 24.10
C ILE A 237 0.76 -7.35 23.04
N ILE A 238 1.77 -6.78 22.39
CA ILE A 238 2.64 -7.50 21.47
C ILE A 238 4.11 -7.22 21.79
N GLY A 239 4.93 -8.27 21.77
CA GLY A 239 6.37 -8.19 21.98
C GLY A 239 7.10 -8.55 20.70
N SER A 240 8.13 -7.78 20.37
CA SER A 240 9.03 -7.95 19.23
C SER A 240 10.50 -7.79 19.66
N ASP A 241 11.43 -7.97 18.72
CA ASP A 241 12.84 -7.63 18.94
C ASP A 241 13.06 -6.13 19.16
N ALA A 242 12.13 -5.28 18.69
CA ALA A 242 12.18 -3.83 18.85
C ALA A 242 11.61 -3.34 20.20
N GLY A 243 10.91 -4.19 20.95
CA GLY A 243 10.34 -3.87 22.25
C GLY A 243 8.91 -4.38 22.46
N LEU A 244 8.26 -3.84 23.49
CA LEU A 244 6.88 -4.15 23.87
C LEU A 244 5.94 -3.01 23.50
N VAL A 245 4.91 -3.30 22.71
CA VAL A 245 3.82 -2.37 22.42
C VAL A 245 2.60 -2.77 23.23
N GLU A 246 2.08 -1.83 24.03
CA GLU A 246 0.86 -1.98 24.82
C GLU A 246 -0.19 -0.96 24.35
N ILE A 247 -1.32 -1.46 23.85
CA ILE A 247 -2.48 -0.65 23.46
C ILE A 247 -3.59 -0.87 24.46
N LYS A 248 -4.01 0.20 25.12
CA LYS A 248 -5.14 0.19 26.07
C LYS A 248 -6.36 0.83 25.42
N LEU A 249 -7.41 0.04 25.20
CA LEU A 249 -8.73 0.56 24.86
C LEU A 249 -9.45 0.98 26.13
N THR A 250 -10.13 2.13 26.09
CA THR A 250 -10.89 2.66 27.23
C THR A 250 -12.30 3.09 26.80
N GLY A 251 -13.26 2.96 27.72
CA GLY A 251 -14.65 3.27 27.43
C GLY A 251 -15.34 2.23 26.56
N VAL A 252 -14.83 0.99 26.56
CA VAL A 252 -15.41 -0.14 25.83
C VAL A 252 -16.85 -0.39 26.33
N PRO A 253 -17.85 -0.55 25.44
CA PRO A 253 -19.22 -0.83 25.85
C PRO A 253 -19.32 -2.07 26.74
N ALA A 254 -20.15 -2.04 27.77
CA ALA A 254 -20.26 -3.13 28.75
C ALA A 254 -20.61 -4.50 28.15
N GLU A 255 -21.29 -4.54 27.00
CA GLU A 255 -21.58 -5.79 26.29
C GLU A 255 -20.32 -6.37 25.63
N ALA A 256 -19.50 -5.52 25.01
CA ALA A 256 -18.22 -5.91 24.41
C ALA A 256 -17.19 -6.31 25.48
N ASP A 257 -17.10 -5.53 26.57
CA ASP A 257 -16.19 -5.79 27.69
C ASP A 257 -16.45 -7.16 28.36
N GLN A 258 -17.66 -7.68 28.28
CA GLN A 258 -17.98 -9.01 28.83
C GLN A 258 -17.56 -10.19 27.95
N MET A 259 -17.22 -9.96 26.69
CA MET A 259 -17.00 -11.03 25.70
C MET A 259 -15.61 -11.07 25.08
N ILE A 260 -14.84 -9.98 25.13
CA ILE A 260 -13.54 -9.88 24.47
C ILE A 260 -12.46 -10.60 25.29
N PHE A 261 -11.98 -11.74 24.78
CA PHE A 261 -10.89 -12.54 25.37
C PHE A 261 -9.95 -13.16 24.32
N SER A 262 -10.28 -12.98 23.04
CA SER A 262 -9.62 -13.63 21.91
C SER A 262 -9.78 -12.77 20.67
N TYR A 263 -8.93 -13.01 19.68
CA TYR A 263 -9.03 -12.37 18.37
C TYR A 263 -10.45 -12.47 17.77
N GLU A 264 -11.04 -13.68 17.80
CA GLU A 264 -12.40 -13.93 17.28
C GLU A 264 -13.46 -13.13 18.05
N SER A 265 -13.37 -13.06 19.37
CA SER A 265 -14.33 -12.29 20.18
C SER A 265 -14.14 -10.78 20.08
N PHE A 266 -12.92 -10.32 19.81
CA PHE A 266 -12.63 -8.92 19.52
C PHE A 266 -13.31 -8.48 18.22
N ASN A 267 -13.09 -9.23 17.13
CA ASN A 267 -13.72 -8.95 15.85
C ASN A 267 -15.25 -9.16 15.92
N ALA A 268 -15.74 -10.11 16.70
CA ALA A 268 -17.19 -10.21 16.92
C ALA A 268 -17.79 -8.98 17.64
N ALA A 269 -17.01 -8.30 18.48
CA ALA A 269 -17.48 -7.15 19.26
C ALA A 269 -17.42 -5.83 18.48
N PHE A 270 -16.39 -5.63 17.66
CA PHE A 270 -16.16 -4.38 16.92
C PHE A 270 -16.35 -4.52 15.40
N GLY A 271 -16.47 -5.72 14.87
CA GLY A 271 -16.60 -5.96 13.43
C GLY A 271 -15.45 -6.80 12.89
N ASP A 272 -15.73 -7.52 11.80
CA ASP A 272 -14.73 -8.32 11.12
C ASP A 272 -13.58 -7.41 10.64
N GLY A 273 -12.35 -7.75 11.00
CA GLY A 273 -11.16 -6.95 10.65
C GLY A 273 -10.84 -5.80 11.61
N SER A 274 -11.56 -5.64 12.74
CA SER A 274 -11.21 -4.62 13.75
C SER A 274 -9.86 -4.86 14.44
N LEU A 275 -9.37 -6.10 14.46
CA LEU A 275 -8.01 -6.45 14.87
C LEU A 275 -7.33 -7.20 13.74
N MET A 276 -6.17 -6.72 13.32
CA MET A 276 -5.35 -7.24 12.22
C MET A 276 -3.90 -7.41 12.67
#